data_AF-A0A6B7DW26-F1
#
_entry.id   AF-A0A6B7DW26-F1
#
_cell.length_a   1.000
_cell.length_b   1.000
_cell.length_c   1.000
_cell.angle_alpha   90.00
_cell.angle_beta   90.00
_cell.angle_gamma   90.00
#
_symmetry.space_group_name_H-M   'P 1'
#
loop_
_entity.id
_entity.type
_entity.pdbx_description
1 polymer ?
#
loop_
_entity_poly.entity_id
_entity_poly.type
_entity_poly.pdbx_seq_one_letter_code
_entity_poly.pdbx_strand_id
1 'polypeptide(L)'
;YIPAKSRVMINAWAIGRDSNSWEDAETFKPSRFLQEGVPDYKGSNFEFIPFGSGRRSCPGMQLGLYALDLCVAHLLHCFTWELPDG
;
A
#
# COMPACT_ATOMS: atom_id res chain seq x y z
N TYR A 1 -23.30 -16.54 -10.90
CA TYR A 1 -24.36 -15.56 -11.27
C TYR A 1 -24.33 -14.43 -10.26
N ILE A 2 -24.20 -13.18 -10.69
CA ILE A 2 -24.21 -12.00 -9.82
C ILE A 2 -25.38 -11.10 -10.29
N PRO A 3 -26.43 -10.91 -9.47
CA PRO A 3 -27.58 -10.08 -9.86
C PRO A 3 -27.17 -8.64 -10.20
N ALA A 4 -27.91 -8.01 -11.11
CA ALA A 4 -27.73 -6.59 -11.41
C ALA A 4 -27.89 -5.74 -10.14
N LYS A 5 -27.07 -4.68 -10.01
CA LYS A 5 -27.02 -3.77 -8.84
C LYS A 5 -26.50 -4.40 -7.54
N SER A 6 -25.91 -5.60 -7.59
CA SER A 6 -25.19 -6.16 -6.43
C SER A 6 -24.04 -5.24 -6.02
N ARG A 7 -23.87 -5.02 -4.72
CA ARG A 7 -22.71 -4.34 -4.17
C ARG A 7 -21.55 -5.32 -4.11
N VAL A 8 -20.43 -4.98 -4.74
CA VAL A 8 -19.17 -5.74 -4.67
C VAL A 8 -18.18 -4.94 -3.84
N MET A 9 -17.60 -5.56 -2.82
CA MET A 9 -16.50 -4.98 -2.03
C MET A 9 -15.25 -5.81 -2.23
N ILE A 10 -14.12 -5.14 -2.42
CA ILE A 10 -12.81 -5.77 -2.47
C ILE A 10 -12.18 -5.65 -1.10
N ASN A 11 -11.83 -6.77 -0.49
CA ASN A 11 -11.14 -6.79 0.81
C ASN A 11 -9.64 -6.53 0.63
N ALA A 12 -9.29 -5.29 0.29
CA ALA A 12 -7.90 -4.88 0.08
C ALA A 12 -7.02 -5.08 1.32
N TRP A 13 -7.61 -5.00 2.53
CA TRP A 13 -6.89 -5.23 3.78
C TRP A 13 -6.40 -6.67 3.91
N ALA A 14 -7.26 -7.65 3.62
CA ALA A 14 -6.89 -9.07 3.66
C ALA A 14 -5.92 -9.43 2.53
N ILE A 15 -6.11 -8.88 1.33
CA ILE A 15 -5.21 -9.08 0.19
C ILE A 15 -3.78 -8.63 0.53
N GLY A 16 -3.62 -7.43 1.09
CA GLY A 16 -2.32 -6.89 1.47
C GLY A 16 -1.64 -7.60 2.67
N ARG A 17 -2.28 -8.61 3.25
CA ARG A 17 -1.81 -9.41 4.40
C ARG A 17 -1.88 -10.92 4.16
N ASP A 18 -2.19 -11.34 2.94
CA ASP A 18 -2.27 -12.76 2.63
C ASP A 18 -0.88 -13.41 2.71
N SER A 19 -0.71 -14.37 3.61
CA SER A 19 0.55 -15.09 3.81
C SER A 19 0.96 -15.97 2.62
N ASN A 20 0.04 -16.26 1.69
CA ASN A 20 0.38 -16.93 0.43
C ASN A 20 1.01 -15.98 -0.59
N SER A 21 0.77 -14.68 -0.44
CA SER A 21 1.25 -13.63 -1.33
C SER A 21 2.46 -12.88 -0.75
N TRP A 22 2.60 -12.83 0.57
CA TRP A 22 3.63 -12.07 1.27
C TRP A 22 4.35 -12.89 2.34
N GLU A 23 5.68 -12.95 2.26
CA GLU A 23 6.53 -13.41 3.36
C GLU A 23 6.39 -12.46 4.56
N ASP A 24 6.30 -12.98 5.79
CA ASP A 24 6.13 -12.18 7.02
C ASP A 24 5.00 -11.14 6.90
N ALA A 25 3.81 -11.53 6.42
CA ALA A 25 2.75 -10.61 5.98
C ALA A 25 2.28 -9.60 7.05
N GLU A 26 2.36 -9.95 8.33
CA GLU A 26 1.99 -9.08 9.45
C GLU A 26 3.13 -8.19 9.95
N THR A 27 4.34 -8.35 9.42
CA THR A 27 5.53 -7.61 9.85
C THR A 27 5.72 -6.34 9.01
N PHE A 28 5.92 -5.21 9.69
CA PHE A 28 6.36 -3.96 9.05
C PHE A 28 7.81 -4.09 8.55
N LYS A 29 7.98 -4.44 7.27
CA LYS A 29 9.27 -4.73 6.62
C LYS A 29 9.42 -3.91 5.34
N PRO A 30 9.79 -2.60 5.40
CA PRO A 30 9.90 -1.74 4.21
C PRO A 30 10.87 -2.28 3.15
N SER A 31 11.92 -2.97 3.58
CA SER A 31 12.93 -3.57 2.70
C SER A 31 12.37 -4.61 1.73
N ARG A 32 11.16 -5.16 1.96
CA ARG A 32 10.51 -6.09 1.02
C ARG A 32 10.28 -5.48 -0.36
N PHE A 33 10.16 -4.15 -0.45
CA PHE A 33 9.89 -3.45 -1.71
C PHE A 33 11.16 -3.00 -2.45
N LEU A 34 12.35 -3.35 -1.94
CA LEU A 34 13.62 -2.94 -2.53
C LEU A 34 14.20 -3.98 -3.51
N GLN A 35 13.67 -5.20 -3.53
CA GLN A 35 14.14 -6.25 -4.44
C GLN A 35 13.55 -6.06 -5.85
N GLU A 36 14.28 -6.47 -6.87
CA GLU A 36 13.76 -6.42 -8.24
C GLU A 36 12.59 -7.39 -8.42
N GLY A 37 11.60 -6.98 -9.23
CA GLY A 37 10.45 -7.81 -9.57
C GLY A 37 9.39 -7.93 -8.47
N VAL A 38 9.57 -7.25 -7.34
CA VAL A 38 8.55 -7.21 -6.27
C VAL A 38 7.29 -6.46 -6.72
N PRO A 39 6.12 -6.81 -6.19
CA PRO A 39 4.85 -6.17 -6.54
C PRO A 39 4.87 -4.65 -6.35
N ASP A 40 4.42 -3.91 -7.37
CA ASP A 40 4.28 -2.45 -7.29
C ASP A 40 2.82 -2.01 -7.11
N TYR A 41 2.64 -0.76 -6.65
CA TYR A 41 1.31 -0.21 -6.34
C TYR A 41 0.56 0.33 -7.56
N LYS A 42 1.06 0.15 -8.80
CA LYS A 42 0.50 0.77 -10.01
C LYS A 42 -0.76 0.05 -10.52
N GLY A 43 -1.20 -1.00 -9.84
CA GLY A 43 -2.46 -1.69 -10.09
C GLY A 43 -2.35 -2.88 -11.04
N SER A 44 -1.14 -3.30 -11.43
CA SER A 44 -0.90 -4.54 -12.19
C SER A 44 -0.63 -5.75 -11.29
N ASN A 45 -0.25 -5.52 -10.03
CA ASN A 45 -0.07 -6.53 -9.00
C ASN A 45 -1.27 -6.54 -8.06
N PHE A 46 -2.10 -7.58 -8.11
CA PHE A 46 -3.36 -7.63 -7.36
C PHE A 46 -3.19 -7.92 -5.88
N GLU A 47 -2.06 -8.52 -5.51
CA GLU A 47 -1.56 -8.67 -4.15
C GLU A 47 -1.22 -7.32 -3.49
N PHE A 48 -1.07 -6.24 -4.27
CA PHE A 48 -0.74 -4.90 -3.79
C PHE A 48 -1.54 -3.78 -4.50
N ILE A 49 -2.79 -3.55 -4.04
CA ILE A 49 -3.71 -2.56 -4.64
C ILE A 49 -4.15 -1.45 -3.68
N PRO A 50 -3.24 -0.72 -3.00
CA PRO A 50 -3.61 0.33 -2.05
C PRO A 50 -4.39 1.49 -2.70
N PHE A 51 -4.22 1.70 -4.01
CA PHE A 51 -4.93 2.71 -4.79
C PHE A 51 -5.97 2.11 -5.75
N GLY A 52 -6.32 0.83 -5.59
CA GLY A 52 -7.16 0.09 -6.53
C GLY A 52 -6.48 -0.19 -7.86
N SER A 53 -7.26 -0.55 -8.88
CA SER A 53 -6.77 -0.88 -10.22
C SER A 53 -7.80 -0.54 -11.31
N GLY A 54 -7.34 -0.39 -12.55
CA GLY A 54 -8.16 -0.18 -13.73
C GLY A 54 -8.95 1.13 -13.73
N ARG A 55 -10.14 1.11 -14.35
CA ARG A 55 -10.96 2.32 -14.62
C ARG A 55 -11.43 3.08 -13.37
N ARG A 56 -11.35 2.46 -12.20
CA ARG A 56 -11.82 3.03 -10.91
C ARG A 56 -10.71 3.12 -9.87
N SER A 57 -9.44 3.04 -10.30
CA SER A 57 -8.31 3.35 -9.44
C SER A 57 -8.36 4.79 -8.93
N CYS A 58 -7.64 5.06 -7.85
CA CYS A 58 -7.59 6.37 -7.23
C CYS A 58 -6.94 7.39 -8.19
N PRO A 59 -7.66 8.44 -8.63
CA PRO A 59 -7.07 9.48 -9.47
C PRO A 59 -6.04 10.33 -8.71
N GLY A 60 -6.08 10.31 -7.38
CA GLY A 60 -5.17 11.06 -6.50
C GLY A 60 -3.89 10.32 -6.13
N MET A 61 -3.61 9.13 -6.69
CA MET A 61 -2.46 8.29 -6.32
C MET A 61 -1.14 9.09 -6.32
N GLN A 62 -0.86 9.80 -7.41
CA GLN A 62 0.41 10.54 -7.54
C GLN A 62 0.52 11.69 -6.53
N LEU A 63 -0.56 12.45 -6.34
CA LEU A 63 -0.58 13.53 -5.34
C LEU A 63 -0.36 12.99 -3.93
N GLY A 64 -1.01 11.87 -3.58
CA GLY A 64 -0.85 11.23 -2.28
C GLY A 64 0.58 10.75 -2.03
N LEU A 65 1.23 10.17 -3.03
CA LEU A 65 2.63 9.75 -2.94
C LEU A 65 3.56 10.94 -2.75
N TYR A 66 3.44 12.00 -3.56
CA TYR A 66 4.27 13.20 -3.40
C TYR A 66 4.09 13.87 -2.03
N ALA A 67 2.86 13.95 -1.54
CA ALA A 67 2.60 14.50 -0.21
C ALA A 67 3.24 13.64 0.88
N LEU A 68 3.09 12.31 0.80
CA LEU A 68 3.68 11.37 1.75
C LEU A 68 5.21 11.47 1.76
N ASP A 69 5.83 11.41 0.57
CA ASP A 69 7.29 11.46 0.42
C ASP A 69 7.86 12.76 0.98
N LEU A 70 7.25 13.90 0.65
CA LEU A 70 7.68 15.21 1.16
C LEU A 70 7.55 15.29 2.69
N CYS A 71 6.41 14.86 3.23
CA CYS A 71 6.19 14.85 4.67
C CYS A 71 7.23 13.97 5.38
N VAL A 72 7.39 12.72 4.95
CA VAL A 72 8.33 11.77 5.58
C VAL A 72 9.77 12.28 5.44
N ALA A 73 10.18 12.79 4.28
CA ALA A 73 11.51 13.35 4.08
C ALA A 73 11.80 14.51 5.04
N HIS A 74 10.86 15.45 5.22
CA HIS A 74 11.03 16.54 6.17
C HIS A 74 11.11 16.05 7.62
N LEU A 75 10.25 15.10 8.01
CA LEU A 75 10.24 14.57 9.38
C LEU A 75 11.53 13.82 9.71
N LEU A 76 12.08 13.06 8.76
CA LEU A 76 13.34 12.33 8.93
C LEU A 76 14.58 13.23 8.88
N HIS A 77 14.54 14.30 8.08
CA HIS A 77 15.65 15.24 7.96
C HIS A 77 15.79 16.12 9.21
N CYS A 78 14.67 16.63 9.74
CA CYS A 78 14.69 17.68 10.75
C CYS A 78 14.57 17.18 12.20
N PHE A 79 14.18 15.93 12.41
CA PHE A 79 13.86 15.41 13.75
C PHE A 79 14.38 13.98 13.94
N THR A 80 14.74 13.69 15.20
CA THR A 80 14.93 12.32 15.70
C THR A 80 13.74 12.00 16.59
N TRP A 81 13.10 10.86 16.34
CA TRP A 81 11.83 10.49 16.96
C TRP A 81 12.06 9.34 17.92
N GLU A 82 11.59 9.51 19.15
CA GLU A 82 11.61 8.49 20.20
C GLU A 82 10.26 8.51 20.91
N LEU A 83 9.87 7.37 21.49
CA LEU A 83 8.71 7.35 22.37
C LEU A 83 9.05 8.13 23.65
N PRO A 84 8.06 8.72 24.35
CA PRO A 84 8.31 9.51 25.55
C PRO A 84 9.13 8.80 26.63
N ASP A 85 9.07 7.47 26.66
CA ASP A 85 9.72 6.61 27.65
C ASP A 85 10.87 5.76 27.10
N GLY A 86 11.28 5.97 25.83
CA GLY A 86 12.38 5.23 25.18
C GLY A 86 12.04 3.77 24.87
#